data_AF-A0A1H8EGD1-F1
#
_entry.id   AF-A0A1H8EGD1-F1
#
_cell.length_a   1.000
_cell.length_b   1.000
_cell.length_c   1.000
_cell.angle_alpha   90.00
_cell.angle_beta   90.00
_cell.angle_gamma   90.00
#
_symmetry.space_group_name_H-M   'P 1'
#
loop_
_entity.id
_entity.type
_entity.pdbx_description
1 polymer ?
#
loop_
_entity_poly.entity_id
_entity_poly.type
_entity_poly.pdbx_seq_one_letter_code
_entity_poly.pdbx_strand_id
1 'polypeptide(L)' 'PVEEGEQRTVEIEDIGEQGDGITRVERGFVVIVPDTEQGERVTVEITDVRQNVAFAEVVKRVSYYE' A
#
# COMPACT_ATOMS: atom_id res chain seq x y z
N PRO A 1 5.37 -11.63 5.94
CA PRO A 1 4.12 -10.82 5.89
C PRO A 1 3.88 -10.31 4.47
N VAL A 2 4.94 -9.84 3.82
CA VAL A 2 5.02 -9.54 2.38
C VAL A 2 6.41 -9.90 1.84
N GLU A 3 6.52 -10.05 0.52
CA GLU A 3 7.77 -10.30 -0.21
C GLU A 3 7.98 -9.25 -1.34
N GLU A 4 9.22 -8.95 -1.70
CA GLU A 4 9.52 -8.07 -2.84
C GLU A 4 8.98 -8.67 -4.16
N GLY A 5 8.38 -7.83 -5.00
CA GLY A 5 7.67 -8.23 -6.22
C GLY A 5 6.29 -8.84 -5.99
N GLU A 6 5.84 -8.98 -4.73
CA GLU A 6 4.47 -9.40 -4.45
C GLU A 6 3.48 -8.31 -4.87
N GLN A 7 2.45 -8.69 -5.62
CA GLN A 7 1.34 -7.81 -5.94
C GLN A 7 0.12 -8.13 -5.08
N ARG A 8 -0.49 -7.10 -4.49
CA ARG A 8 -1.68 -7.26 -3.64
C ARG A 8 -2.62 -6.07 -3.75
N THR A 9 -3.92 -6.34 -3.73
CA THR A 9 -4.94 -5.30 -3.59
C THR A 9 -5.13 -4.93 -2.12
N VAL A 10 -4.96 -3.66 -1.80
CA VAL A 10 -5.08 -3.08 -0.45
C VAL A 10 -6.01 -1.88 -0.47
N GLU A 11 -6.56 -1.56 0.70
CA GLU A 11 -7.24 -0.29 0.94
C GLU A 11 -6.31 0.60 1.76
N ILE A 12 -6.22 1.87 1.37
CA ILE A 12 -5.41 2.85 2.09
C ILE A 12 -6.19 3.30 3.33
N GLU A 13 -5.67 2.97 4.50
CA GLU A 13 -6.37 3.19 5.77
C GLU A 13 -6.11 4.60 6.33
N ASP A 14 -4.94 5.17 6.04
CA ASP A 14 -4.51 6.46 6.58
C ASP A 14 -3.51 7.16 5.65
N ILE A 15 -3.24 8.45 5.90
CA ILE A 15 -2.22 9.24 5.19
C ILE A 15 -1.15 9.70 6.19
N GLY A 16 0.11 9.41 5.87
CA GLY A 16 1.27 9.86 6.63
C GLY A 16 1.56 11.35 6.47
N GLU A 17 2.43 11.88 7.33
CA GLU A 17 2.75 13.32 7.36
C GLU A 17 3.33 13.87 6.05
N GLN A 18 3.97 13.02 5.24
CA GLN A 18 4.54 13.38 3.94
C GLN A 18 3.54 13.25 2.78
N GLY A 19 2.31 12.83 3.06
CA GLY A 19 1.28 12.57 2.04
C GLY A 19 1.25 11.14 1.51
N ASP A 20 2.07 10.24 2.04
CA ASP A 20 2.07 8.83 1.65
C ASP A 20 0.87 8.10 2.24
N GLY A 21 0.23 7.23 1.45
CA GLY A 21 -0.77 6.31 1.96
C GLY A 21 -0.18 5.23 2.85
N ILE A 22 -0.90 4.87 3.89
CA ILE A 22 -0.52 3.86 4.86
C ILE A 22 -1.61 2.79 4.89
N THR A 23 -1.18 1.54 4.77
CA THR A 23 -2.06 0.38 4.97
C THR A 23 -1.35 -0.65 5.85
N ARG A 24 -2.14 -1.45 6.57
CA ARG A 24 -1.63 -2.52 7.43
C ARG A 24 -2.05 -3.87 6.87
N VAL A 25 -1.06 -4.74 6.67
CA VAL A 25 -1.28 -6.13 6.27
C VAL A 25 -1.18 -7.06 7.48
N GLU A 26 -0.95 -8.35 7.25
CA GLU A 26 -0.92 -9.38 8.28
C GLU A 26 -0.08 -8.99 9.50
N ARG A 27 -0.66 -9.20 10.69
CA ARG A 27 -0.02 -8.96 11.99
C ARG A 27 0.42 -7.50 12.22
N GLY A 28 -0.20 -6.54 11.54
CA GLY A 28 0.06 -5.11 11.72
C GLY A 28 1.32 -4.61 11.01
N PHE A 29 1.86 -5.40 10.07
CA PHE A 29 2.99 -4.99 9.24
C PHE A 29 2.56 -3.83 8.34
N VAL A 30 3.34 -2.74 8.36
CA VAL A 30 2.96 -1.48 7.70
C VAL A 30 3.47 -1.47 6.26
N VAL A 31 2.63 -1.05 5.32
CA VAL A 31 3.01 -0.81 3.93
C VAL A 31 2.76 0.67 3.61
N ILE A 32 3.78 1.33 3.08
CA ILE A 32 3.77 2.73 2.67
C ILE A 32 3.61 2.77 1.15
N VAL A 33 2.62 3.55 0.68
CA VAL A 33 2.22 3.64 -0.73
C VAL A 33 2.15 5.12 -1.13
N PRO A 34 3.12 5.66 -1.88
CA PRO A 34 3.08 7.04 -2.32
C PRO A 34 1.95 7.29 -3.31
N ASP A 35 1.57 8.55 -3.50
CA ASP A 35 0.55 8.99 -4.47
C ASP A 35 -0.81 8.30 -4.31
N THR A 36 -1.27 8.10 -3.08
CA THR A 36 -2.58 7.52 -2.79
C THR A 36 -3.38 8.32 -1.77
N GLU A 37 -4.70 8.14 -1.78
CA GLU A 37 -5.64 8.82 -0.89
C GLU A 37 -6.29 7.86 0.11
N GLN A 38 -6.71 8.36 1.28
CA GLN A 38 -7.42 7.55 2.27
C GLN A 38 -8.74 7.01 1.69
N GLY A 39 -8.99 5.71 1.88
CA GLY A 39 -10.13 5.00 1.33
C GLY A 39 -9.96 4.55 -0.12
N GLU A 40 -8.83 4.85 -0.76
CA GLU A 40 -8.53 4.36 -2.11
C GLU A 40 -8.24 2.85 -2.06
N ARG A 41 -8.78 2.12 -3.05
CA ARG A 41 -8.50 0.69 -3.23
C ARG A 41 -7.60 0.49 -4.44
N VAL A 42 -6.35 0.10 -4.17
CA VAL A 42 -5.30 -0.01 -5.17
C VAL A 42 -4.67 -1.40 -5.16
N THR A 43 -4.21 -1.85 -6.31
CA THR A 43 -3.25 -2.96 -6.39
C THR A 43 -1.85 -2.35 -6.39
N VAL A 44 -1.04 -2.82 -5.44
CA VAL A 44 0.33 -2.36 -5.25
C VAL A 44 1.30 -3.51 -5.50
N GLU A 45 2.51 -3.18 -5.95
CA GLU A 45 3.65 -4.08 -6.00
C GLU A 45 4.65 -3.69 -4.92
N ILE A 46 5.08 -4.64 -4.09
CA ILE A 46 6.07 -4.41 -3.04
C ILE A 46 7.45 -4.21 -3.68
N THR A 47 8.09 -3.07 -3.42
CA THR A 47 9.36 -2.69 -4.03
C THR A 47 10.56 -2.79 -3.08
N ASP A 48 10.35 -2.67 -1.77
CA ASP A 48 11.41 -2.77 -0.74
C ASP A 48 10.82 -3.30 0.57
N VAL A 49 11.40 -4.35 1.15
CA VAL A 49 10.97 -4.92 2.43
C VAL A 49 12.01 -4.68 3.51
N ARG A 50 11.59 -4.03 4.60
CA ARG A 50 12.41 -3.81 5.81
C ARG A 50 11.83 -4.58 7.00
N GLN A 51 12.52 -4.50 8.16
CA GLN A 51 12.19 -5.31 9.34
C GLN A 51 10.71 -5.25 9.77
N ASN A 52 10.06 -4.08 9.71
CA ASN A 52 8.66 -3.90 10.17
C ASN A 52 7.77 -3.10 9.19
N VAL A 53 8.34 -2.71 8.04
CA VAL A 53 7.69 -1.85 7.05
C VAL A 53 8.09 -2.30 5.65
N ALA A 54 7.19 -2.17 4.69
CA ALA A 54 7.51 -2.27 3.27
C ALA A 54 7.08 -1.01 2.52
N PHE A 55 7.74 -0.78 1.40
CA PHE A 55 7.37 0.23 0.42
C PHE A 55 6.76 -0.46 -0.79
N ALA A 56 5.76 0.18 -1.39
CA ALA A 56 5.07 -0.38 -2.54
C ALA A 56 4.65 0.72 -3.51
N GLU A 57 4.53 0.39 -4.79
CA GLU A 57 4.06 1.30 -5.84
C GLU A 57 2.72 0.85 -6.39
N VAL A 58 1.86 1.81 -6.78
CA VAL A 58 0.56 1.52 -7.37
C VAL A 58 0.73 1.00 -8.80
N VAL A 59 0.31 -0.25 -9.03
CA VAL A 59 0.26 -0.85 -10.37
C VAL A 59 -1.14 -0.82 -11.00
N LYS A 60 -2.19 -0.66 -10.18
CA LYS A 60 -3.57 -0.51 -10.67
C LYS A 60 -4.44 0.25 -9.67
N ARG A 61 -5.17 1.27 -10.13
CA ARG A 61 -6.26 1.93 -9.37
C ARG A 61 -7.59 1.28 -9.71
N VAL A 62 -8.39 0.95 -8.71
CA VAL A 62 -9.74 0.40 -8.91
C VAL A 62 -10.73 1.56 -8.75
N SER A 63 -11.27 2.08 -9.85
CA SER A 63 -12.36 3.05 -9.81
C SER A 63 -13.69 2.33 -9.54
N TYR A 64 -14.49 2.84 -8.59
CA TYR A 64 -15.85 2.33 -8.33
C TYR A 64 -16.87 2.65 -9.44
N TYR A 65 -16.48 3.47 -10.43
CA TYR A 65 -17.31 3.89 -11.55
C TYR A 65 -16.79 3.32 -12.88
N GLU A 66 -16.86 1.99 -13.03
CA GLU A 66 -16.95 1.34 -14.35
C GLU A 66 -18.26 0.56 -14.44
#